data_AF-A0A4S8Q0H1-F1
#
_entry.id   AF-A0A4S8Q0H1-F1
#
_cell.length_a   1.000
_cell.length_b   1.000
_cell.length_c   1.000
_cell.angle_alpha   90.00
_cell.angle_beta   90.00
_cell.angle_gamma   90.00
#
_symmetry.space_group_name_H-M   'P 1'
#
loop_
_entity.id
_entity.type
_entity.pdbx_description
1 polymer ?
#
loop_
_entity_poly.entity_id
_entity_poly.type
_entity_poly.pdbx_seq_one_letter_code
_entity_poly.pdbx_strand_id
1 'polypeptide(L)'
;MAKTALDLGDHWERFIDDQVKSGRYASADDVVRDALKGLQDQDRKLADVLQHIDEGRQQAENGQFTDDDFLDRLIEAEVEDSNR
;
A
#
# COMPACT_ATOMS: atom_id res chain seq x y z
N MET A 1 14.27 10.26 20.52
CA MET A 1 13.96 9.00 19.83
C MET A 1 13.94 7.89 20.87
N ALA A 2 12.92 7.03 20.88
CA ALA A 2 12.94 5.85 21.74
C ALA A 2 13.90 4.82 21.12
N LYS A 3 14.90 4.37 21.89
CA LYS A 3 15.81 3.29 21.50
C LYS A 3 15.38 2.04 22.26
N THR A 4 14.89 1.04 21.55
CA THR A 4 14.50 -0.23 22.13
C THR A 4 15.57 -1.26 21.76
N ALA A 5 16.14 -1.95 22.75
CA ALA A 5 16.98 -3.10 22.49
C ALA A 5 16.07 -4.31 22.26
N LEU A 6 16.16 -4.91 21.07
CA LEU A 6 15.42 -6.11 20.68
C LEU A 6 16.42 -7.24 20.44
N ASP A 7 16.11 -8.43 20.94
CA ASP A 7 16.75 -9.66 20.51
C ASP A 7 15.92 -10.24 19.36
N LEU A 8 16.53 -10.32 18.17
CA LEU A 8 15.89 -10.81 16.95
C LEU A 8 16.32 -12.25 16.64
N GLY A 9 17.29 -12.81 17.36
CA GLY A 9 17.91 -14.10 17.08
C GLY A 9 18.85 -14.10 15.86
N ASP A 10 19.71 -15.11 15.81
CA ASP A 10 20.88 -15.18 14.91
C ASP A 10 20.57 -15.02 13.42
N HIS A 11 19.39 -15.45 12.96
CA HIS A 11 19.02 -15.38 11.54
C HIS A 11 18.86 -13.92 11.09
N TRP A 12 18.14 -13.12 11.88
CA TRP A 12 17.85 -11.73 11.55
C TRP A 12 19.06 -10.84 11.79
N GLU A 13 19.86 -11.11 12.82
CA GLU A 13 21.13 -10.41 13.03
C GLU A 13 22.08 -10.58 11.85
N ARG A 14 22.23 -11.82 11.34
CA ARG A 14 23.03 -12.10 10.13
C ARG A 14 22.48 -11.36 8.91
N PHE A 15 21.17 -11.40 8.70
CA PHE A 15 20.53 -10.66 7.60
C PHE A 15 20.81 -9.15 7.68
N ILE A 16 20.66 -8.54 8.85
CA ILE A 16 20.91 -7.11 9.05
C ILE A 16 22.38 -6.78 8.80
N ASP A 17 23.29 -7.60 9.33
CA ASP A 17 24.73 -7.44 9.14
C ASP A 17 25.13 -7.54 7.66
N ASP A 18 24.57 -8.50 6.92
CA ASP A 18 24.78 -8.63 5.47
C ASP A 18 24.26 -7.40 4.70
N GLN A 19 23.10 -6.86 5.09
CA GLN A 19 22.55 -5.64 4.48
C GLN A 19 23.44 -4.42 4.75
N VAL A 20 23.99 -4.27 5.95
CA VAL A 20 24.93 -3.18 6.26
C VAL A 20 26.25 -3.37 5.53
N LYS A 21 26.83 -4.58 5.54
CA LYS A 21 28.06 -4.92 4.82
C LYS A 21 27.97 -4.75 3.32
N SER A 22 26.78 -4.95 2.74
CA SER A 22 26.54 -4.67 1.32
C SER A 22 26.64 -3.19 0.95
N GLY A 23 26.67 -2.29 1.94
CA GLY A 23 26.68 -0.84 1.74
C GLY A 23 25.31 -0.25 1.44
N ARG A 24 24.25 -1.07 1.41
CA ARG A 24 22.87 -0.62 1.15
C ARG A 24 22.31 0.25 2.27
N TYR A 25 22.71 -0.01 3.51
CA TYR A 25 22.28 0.73 4.69
C TYR A 25 23.48 1.13 5.54
N ALA A 26 23.42 2.33 6.15
CA ALA A 26 24.51 2.85 6.97
C ALA A 26 24.55 2.24 8.39
N SER A 27 23.43 1.69 8.86
CA SER A 27 23.32 1.11 10.20
C SER A 27 22.21 0.06 10.29
N ALA A 28 22.28 -0.79 11.31
CA ALA A 28 21.22 -1.75 11.64
C ALA A 28 19.87 -1.05 11.90
N ASP A 29 19.90 0.10 12.58
CA ASP A 29 18.70 0.89 12.86
C ASP A 29 18.00 1.33 11.56
N ASP A 30 18.75 1.63 10.51
CA ASP A 30 18.18 2.03 9.21
C ASP A 30 17.51 0.86 8.50
N VAL A 31 18.10 -0.33 8.57
CA VAL A 31 17.49 -1.57 8.05
C VAL A 31 16.15 -1.82 8.75
N VAL A 32 16.13 -1.74 10.08
CA VAL A 32 14.91 -1.99 10.87
C VAL A 32 13.84 -0.93 10.58
N ARG A 33 14.22 0.35 10.47
CA ARG A 33 13.27 1.41 10.10
C ARG A 33 12.67 1.20 8.72
N ASP A 34 13.48 0.81 7.74
CA ASP A 34 13.01 0.56 6.38
C ASP A 34 12.06 -0.65 6.34
N ALA A 35 12.39 -1.72 7.05
CA ALA A 35 11.52 -2.88 7.19
C ALA A 35 10.16 -2.52 7.84
N LEU A 36 10.17 -1.73 8.91
CA LEU A 36 8.93 -1.28 9.57
C LEU A 36 8.09 -0.35 8.69
N LYS A 37 8.74 0.53 7.91
CA LYS A 37 8.02 1.35 6.91
C LYS A 37 7.36 0.48 5.86
N GLY A 38 8.07 -0.54 5.36
CA GLY A 38 7.52 -1.49 4.41
C GLY A 38 6.30 -2.23 4.98
N LEU A 39 6.36 -2.68 6.23
CA LEU A 39 5.22 -3.30 6.92
C LEU A 39 4.03 -2.32 7.05
N GLN A 40 4.28 -1.09 7.50
CA GLN A 40 3.24 -0.07 7.63
C GLN A 40 2.58 0.26 6.28
N ASP A 41 3.36 0.33 5.20
CA ASP A 41 2.84 0.59 3.87
C ASP A 41 1.98 -0.57 3.34
N GLN A 42 2.33 -1.81 3.67
CA GLN A 42 1.51 -2.99 3.35
C GLN A 42 0.18 -2.95 4.12
N ASP A 43 0.22 -2.69 5.43
CA ASP A 43 -0.97 -2.60 6.26
C ASP A 43 -1.91 -1.49 5.78
N ARG A 44 -1.36 -0.31 5.41
CA ARG A 44 -2.15 0.79 4.84
C ARG A 44 -2.85 0.38 3.55
N LYS A 45 -2.11 -0.22 2.60
CA LYS A 45 -2.69 -0.67 1.33
C LYS A 45 -3.79 -1.70 1.53
N LEU A 46 -3.61 -2.63 2.48
CA LEU A 46 -4.64 -3.62 2.80
C LEU A 46 -5.88 -2.95 3.39
N ALA A 47 -5.71 -2.00 4.31
CA ALA A 47 -6.81 -1.24 4.89
C ALA A 47 -7.58 -0.45 3.82
N ASP A 48 -6.89 0.22 2.90
CA ASP A 48 -7.50 0.98 1.81
C ASP A 48 -8.36 0.07 0.90
N VAL A 49 -7.84 -1.12 0.54
CA VAL A 49 -8.59 -2.09 -0.28
C VAL A 49 -9.84 -2.59 0.45
N LEU A 50 -9.72 -2.93 1.73
CA LEU A 50 -10.86 -3.38 2.53
C LEU A 50 -11.92 -2.29 2.66
N GLN A 51 -11.49 -1.04 2.84
CA GLN A 51 -12.38 0.11 2.87
C GLN A 51 -13.17 0.23 1.55
N HIS A 52 -12.51 0.17 0.40
CA HIS A 52 -13.18 0.27 -0.89
C HIS A 52 -14.13 -0.91 -1.17
N ILE A 53 -13.81 -2.11 -0.67
CA ILE A 53 -14.72 -3.26 -0.75
C ILE A 53 -15.98 -2.99 0.09
N ASP A 54 -15.84 -2.47 1.30
CA ASP A 54 -16.99 -2.13 2.15
C ASP A 54 -17.84 -1.01 1.55
N GLU A 55 -17.21 0.02 0.99
CA GLU A 55 -17.88 1.10 0.26
C GLU A 55 -18.67 0.55 -0.94
N GLY A 56 -18.04 -0.29 -1.77
CA GLY A 56 -18.70 -0.92 -2.93
C GLY A 56 -19.84 -1.86 -2.53
N ARG A 57 -19.69 -2.59 -1.42
CA ARG A 57 -20.76 -3.44 -0.86
C ARG A 57 -21.95 -2.61 -0.43
N GLN A 58 -21.73 -1.51 0.29
CA GLN A 58 -22.81 -0.62 0.73
C GLN A 58 -23.51 0.06 -0.46
N GLN A 59 -22.76 0.46 -1.49
CA GLN A 59 -23.33 0.98 -2.73
C GLN A 59 -24.22 -0.07 -3.42
N ALA A 60 -23.73 -1.30 -3.55
CA ALA A 60 -24.50 -2.40 -4.14
C ALA A 60 -25.78 -2.72 -3.35
N GLU A 61 -25.70 -2.77 -2.01
CA GLU A 61 -26.86 -2.96 -1.13
C GLU A 61 -27.92 -1.86 -1.30
N ASN A 62 -27.48 -0.63 -1.60
CA ASN A 62 -28.36 0.51 -1.88
C ASN A 62 -28.78 0.63 -3.36
N GLY A 63 -28.42 -0.34 -4.21
CA GLY A 63 -28.72 -0.32 -5.65
C GLY A 63 -27.93 0.73 -6.45
N GLN A 64 -26.84 1.24 -5.89
CA GLN A 64 -25.96 2.24 -6.50
C GLN A 64 -24.87 1.52 -7.33
N PHE A 65 -25.26 0.97 -8.47
CA PHE A 65 -24.34 0.40 -9.45
C PHE A 65 -24.70 0.90 -10.85
N THR A 66 -23.69 0.97 -11.70
CA THR A 66 -23.85 1.35 -13.10
C THR A 66 -24.03 0.12 -13.98
N ASP A 67 -24.70 0.33 -15.11
CA ASP A 67 -24.87 -0.68 -16.15
C ASP A 67 -23.60 -0.84 -16.99
N ASP A 68 -23.50 -1.95 -17.73
CA ASP A 68 -22.32 -2.27 -18.54
C ASP A 68 -22.04 -1.18 -19.61
N ASP A 69 -23.10 -0.48 -20.06
CA ASP A 69 -23.03 0.59 -21.07
C ASP A 69 -22.61 1.96 -20.47
N PHE A 70 -22.43 2.05 -19.15
CA PHE A 70 -22.05 3.31 -18.49
C PHE A 70 -20.67 3.82 -18.96
N LEU A 71 -19.70 2.92 -19.09
CA LEU A 71 -18.34 3.29 -19.50
C LEU A 71 -18.31 3.82 -20.94
N ASP A 72 -19.04 3.17 -21.85
CA ASP A 72 -19.15 3.62 -23.24
C ASP A 72 -19.79 5.00 -23.33
N ARG A 73 -20.88 5.24 -22.58
CA ARG A 73 -21.51 6.56 -22.48
C ARG A 73 -20.61 7.63 -21.89
N LEU A 74 -19.81 7.29 -20.87
CA LEU A 74 -18.88 8.22 -20.24
C LEU A 74 -17.76 8.63 -21.19
N ILE A 75 -17.22 7.66 -21.94
CA ILE A 75 -16.16 7.90 -22.93
C ILE A 75 -16.68 8.76 -24.09
N GLU A 76 -17.88 8.48 -24.60
CA GLU A 76 -18.51 9.28 -25.66
C GLU A 76 -18.77 10.72 -25.23
N ALA A 77 -19.26 10.94 -24.00
CA ALA A 77 -19.50 12.28 -23.45
C ALA A 77 -18.21 13.11 -23.30
N GLU A 78 -17.11 12.50 -22.85
CA GLU A 78 -15.83 13.20 -22.68
C GLU A 78 -15.22 13.62 -24.03
N VAL A 79 -15.43 12.81 -25.09
CA VAL A 79 -14.96 13.11 -26.45
C VAL A 79 -15.73 14.28 -27.07
N GLU A 80 -17.01 14.44 -26.76
CA GLU A 80 -17.82 15.57 -27.23
C GLU A 80 -17.43 16.90 -26.56
N ASP A 81 -17.11 16.89 -25.26
CA ASP A 81 -16.68 18.10 -24.54
C ASP A 81 -15.25 18.54 -24.90
N SER A 82 -14.40 17.63 -25.36
CA SER A 82 -13.04 17.96 -25.83
C SER A 82 -12.99 18.52 -27.26
N ASN A 83 -14.08 18.40 -28.03
CA ASN A 83 -14.21 18.89 -29.40
C ASN A 83 -14.99 20.21 -29.51
N ARG A 84 -15.30 20.83 -28.36
CA ARG A 84 -15.92 22.16 -28.20
C ARG A 84 -14.87 23.20 -27.83
#